data_AF-A0A661LTK7-F1
#
_entry.id   AF-A0A661LTK7-F1
#
_cell.length_a   1.000
_cell.length_b   1.000
_cell.length_c   1.000
_cell.angle_alpha   90.00
_cell.angle_beta   90.00
_cell.angle_gamma   90.00
#
_symmetry.space_group_name_H-M   'P 1'
#
loop_
_entity.id
_entity.type
_entity.pdbx_description
1 polymer ?
#
loop_
_entity_poly.entity_id
_entity_poly.type
_entity_poly.pdbx_seq_one_letter_code
_entity_poly.pdbx_strand_id
1 'polypeptide(L)'
;MAVDSIIYGYIVKEEIVQPDFTIIEEGAKGDWVYVVLKGRVKVKKRTPKGTVTIDTLGEGAIIGEIPFLLKIHQLRTASVIAEGVVKLGILDKERLEKEYELLSPQLKSLIRTLVLRLKETTKKASLIAGG
;
A
#
# COMPACT_ATOMS: atom_id res chain seq x y z
N MET A 1 -2.93 10.48 -10.56
CA MET A 1 -4.10 10.02 -11.34
C MET A 1 -5.35 10.45 -10.58
N ALA A 2 -6.50 10.63 -11.22
CA ALA A 2 -7.73 10.81 -10.45
C ALA A 2 -8.04 9.51 -9.69
N VAL A 3 -8.55 9.63 -8.46
CA VAL A 3 -9.03 8.46 -7.71
C VAL A 3 -10.25 7.90 -8.45
N ASP A 4 -10.24 6.60 -8.71
CA ASP A 4 -11.34 5.91 -9.40
C ASP A 4 -12.64 6.00 -8.59
N SER A 5 -13.74 6.36 -9.24
CA SER A 5 -15.08 6.42 -8.64
C SER A 5 -15.51 5.09 -7.99
N ILE A 6 -15.06 3.95 -8.52
CA ILE A 6 -15.31 2.64 -7.94
C ILE A 6 -14.62 2.55 -6.58
N ILE A 7 -13.34 2.93 -6.48
CA ILE A 7 -12.57 2.91 -5.24
C ILE A 7 -13.15 3.86 -4.20
N TYR A 8 -13.65 5.03 -4.60
CA TYR A 8 -14.36 5.95 -3.69
C TYR A 8 -15.54 5.26 -2.98
N GLY A 9 -16.27 4.38 -3.68
CA GLY A 9 -17.39 3.63 -3.11
C GLY A 9 -17.03 2.61 -2.03
N TYR A 10 -15.74 2.37 -1.77
CA TYR A 10 -15.24 1.48 -0.71
C TYR A 10 -14.68 2.26 0.49
N ILE A 11 -14.67 3.60 0.45
CA ILE A 11 -14.10 4.38 1.55
C ILE A 11 -15.08 4.37 2.72
N VAL A 12 -14.62 3.86 3.87
CA VAL A 12 -15.40 3.84 5.12
C VAL A 12 -15.06 5.01 6.04
N LYS A 13 -13.87 5.58 5.87
CA LYS A 13 -13.39 6.71 6.68
C LYS A 13 -12.35 7.50 5.91
N GLU A 14 -12.38 8.81 6.06
CA GLU A 14 -11.32 9.70 5.60
C GLU A 14 -10.48 10.19 6.78
N GLU A 15 -9.17 10.35 6.57
CA GLU A 15 -8.25 10.90 7.55
C GLU A 15 -7.32 11.93 6.92
N ILE A 16 -6.98 12.98 7.66
CA ILE A 16 -5.95 13.95 7.27
C ILE A 16 -4.75 13.74 8.18
N VAL A 17 -3.60 13.44 7.58
CA VAL A 17 -2.34 13.23 8.29
C VAL A 17 -1.36 14.37 7.99
N GLN A 18 -0.54 14.69 8.99
CA GLN A 18 0.44 15.76 8.93
C GLN A 18 1.74 15.29 8.24
N PRO A 19 2.61 16.21 7.79
CA PRO A 19 3.92 15.86 7.25
C PRO A 19 4.70 14.92 8.19
N ASP A 20 5.46 14.00 7.61
CA ASP A 20 6.28 13.01 8.32
C ASP A 20 5.50 11.99 9.17
N PHE A 21 4.17 12.01 9.14
CA PHE A 21 3.36 10.97 9.78
C PHE A 21 3.57 9.61 9.10
N THR A 22 3.88 8.59 9.91
CA THR A 22 3.99 7.20 9.45
C THR A 22 2.61 6.56 9.35
N ILE A 23 2.14 6.38 8.12
CA ILE A 23 0.84 5.79 7.79
C ILE A 23 0.91 4.26 7.87
N ILE A 24 2.01 3.69 7.37
CA ILE A 24 2.31 2.26 7.41
C ILE A 24 3.73 2.11 7.91
N GLU A 25 3.96 1.19 8.86
CA GLU A 25 5.29 0.87 9.35
C GLU A 25 5.74 -0.51 8.83
N GLU A 26 6.93 -0.58 8.23
CA GLU A 26 7.51 -1.80 7.71
C GLU A 26 7.64 -2.87 8.80
N GLY A 27 7.19 -4.10 8.51
CA GLY A 27 7.25 -5.23 9.44
C GLY A 27 6.16 -5.21 10.52
N ALA A 28 5.39 -4.14 10.65
CA ALA A 28 4.21 -4.14 11.50
C ALA A 28 3.18 -5.15 10.97
N LYS A 29 2.36 -5.71 11.87
CA LYS A 29 1.19 -6.49 11.50
C LYS A 29 0.07 -5.55 11.08
N GLY A 30 -0.54 -5.83 9.94
CA GLY A 30 -1.72 -5.12 9.49
C GLY A 30 -1.97 -5.31 8.01
N ASP A 31 -3.24 -5.30 7.65
CA ASP A 31 -3.76 -5.50 6.30
C ASP A 31 -4.81 -4.46 5.90
N TRP A 32 -4.89 -3.35 6.65
CA TRP A 32 -5.64 -2.17 6.23
C TRP A 32 -5.12 -1.68 4.88
N VAL A 33 -6.04 -1.24 4.03
CA VAL A 33 -5.73 -0.70 2.70
C VAL A 33 -6.22 0.74 2.66
N TYR A 34 -5.37 1.61 2.11
CA TYR A 34 -5.67 3.03 2.00
C TYR A 34 -5.56 3.48 0.55
N VAL A 35 -6.27 4.55 0.21
CA VAL A 35 -6.09 5.31 -1.02
C VAL A 35 -5.66 6.73 -0.69
N VAL A 36 -4.68 7.26 -1.43
CA VAL A 36 -4.28 8.67 -1.34
C VAL A 36 -5.31 9.52 -2.09
N LEU A 37 -6.12 10.27 -1.34
CA LEU A 37 -7.15 11.15 -1.89
C LEU A 37 -6.60 12.52 -2.29
N LYS A 38 -5.62 13.02 -1.52
CA LYS A 38 -4.92 14.29 -1.78
C LYS A 38 -3.52 14.26 -1.20
N GLY A 39 -2.55 14.85 -1.89
CA GLY A 39 -1.16 14.95 -1.42
C GLY A 39 -0.26 13.82 -1.91
N ARG A 40 0.88 13.63 -1.25
CA ARG A 40 1.91 12.63 -1.63
C ARG A 40 2.45 11.86 -0.43
N VAL A 41 2.90 10.64 -0.68
CA VAL A 41 3.52 9.78 0.33
C VAL A 41 4.83 9.20 -0.20
N LYS A 42 5.81 9.03 0.69
CA LYS A 42 7.07 8.33 0.41
C LYS A 42 6.97 6.88 0.84
N VAL A 43 7.29 5.96 -0.07
CA VAL A 43 7.50 4.56 0.26
C VAL A 43 8.96 4.38 0.65
N LYS A 44 9.19 3.96 1.89
CA LYS A 44 10.54 3.78 2.44
C LYS A 44 10.79 2.33 2.84
N LYS A 45 12.04 1.90 2.69
CA LYS A 45 12.47 0.53 2.99
C LYS A 45 13.75 0.54 3.80
N ARG A 46 13.81 -0.32 4.83
CA ARG A 46 15.04 -0.54 5.61
C ARG A 46 16.05 -1.36 4.81
N THR A 47 17.29 -0.89 4.79
CA THR A 47 18.45 -1.56 4.22
C THR A 47 19.57 -1.64 5.28
N PRO A 48 20.62 -2.45 5.09
CA PRO A 48 21.77 -2.46 6.00
C PRO A 48 22.46 -1.11 6.18
N LYS A 49 22.35 -0.18 5.21
CA LYS A 49 22.94 1.16 5.26
C LYS A 49 21.98 2.22 5.81
N GLY A 50 20.78 1.83 6.24
CA GLY A 50 19.73 2.73 6.72
C GLY A 50 18.47 2.67 5.87
N THR A 51 17.55 3.59 6.16
CA THR A 51 16.25 3.65 5.48
C THR A 51 16.35 4.49 4.22
N VAL A 52 15.91 3.96 3.09
CA VAL A 52 15.93 4.64 1.79
C VAL A 52 14.51 4.85 1.27
N THR A 53 14.30 5.93 0.52
CA THR A 53 13.04 6.14 -0.22
C THR A 53 13.14 5.41 -1.54
N ILE A 54 12.19 4.53 -1.83
CA ILE A 54 12.16 3.73 -3.05
C ILE A 54 11.10 4.18 -4.06
N ASP A 55 10.10 4.94 -3.59
CA ASP A 55 9.06 5.51 -4.46
C ASP A 55 8.40 6.73 -3.78
N THR A 56 7.74 7.57 -4.58
CA THR A 56 6.86 8.64 -4.12
C THR A 56 5.53 8.55 -4.86
N LEU A 57 4.46 8.27 -4.12
CA LEU A 57 3.13 8.04 -4.64
C LEU A 57 2.24 9.27 -4.40
N GLY A 58 1.33 9.55 -5.32
CA GLY A 58 0.39 10.67 -5.22
C GLY A 58 -1.06 10.22 -5.25
N GLU A 59 -1.94 11.15 -5.60
CA GLU A 59 -3.40 10.94 -5.68
C GLU A 59 -3.76 9.75 -6.59
N GLY A 60 -4.71 8.94 -6.09
CA GLY A 60 -5.16 7.71 -6.72
C GLY A 60 -4.35 6.46 -6.33
N ALA A 61 -3.20 6.62 -5.69
CA ALA A 61 -2.39 5.48 -5.28
C ALA A 61 -3.05 4.69 -4.14
N ILE A 62 -3.06 3.36 -4.27
CA ILE A 62 -3.45 2.44 -3.22
C ILE A 62 -2.19 1.98 -2.49
N ILE A 63 -2.24 1.95 -1.16
CA ILE A 63 -1.14 1.52 -0.30
C ILE A 63 -1.61 0.47 0.71
N GLY A 64 -0.72 -0.48 1.04
CA GLY A 64 -1.01 -1.54 2.00
C GLY A 64 -1.68 -2.78 1.39
N GLU A 65 -1.76 -2.83 0.08
CA GLU A 65 -2.39 -3.87 -0.75
C GLU A 65 -1.64 -5.20 -0.73
N ILE A 66 -0.30 -5.20 -0.60
CA ILE A 66 0.50 -6.44 -0.65
C ILE A 66 0.11 -7.44 0.46
N PRO A 67 0.19 -7.10 1.76
CA PRO A 67 -0.16 -8.04 2.81
C PRO A 67 -1.65 -8.43 2.78
N PHE A 68 -2.52 -7.51 2.37
CA PHE A 68 -3.95 -7.76 2.18
C PHE A 68 -4.19 -8.84 1.11
N LEU A 69 -3.64 -8.66 -0.10
CA LEU A 69 -3.86 -9.59 -1.22
C LEU A 69 -3.14 -10.93 -1.04
N LEU A 70 -1.97 -10.95 -0.39
CA LEU A 70 -1.23 -12.20 -0.19
C LEU A 70 -1.81 -13.06 0.94
N LYS A 71 -2.53 -12.47 1.90
CA LYS A 71 -3.06 -13.13 3.11
C LYS A 71 -2.03 -13.96 3.89
N ILE A 72 -0.74 -13.65 3.74
CA ILE A 72 0.38 -14.41 4.34
C ILE A 72 1.11 -13.54 5.35
N HIS A 73 1.09 -13.98 6.62
CA HIS A 73 1.73 -13.35 7.78
C HIS A 73 1.32 -11.89 8.09
N GLN A 74 0.59 -11.22 7.18
CA GLN A 74 0.09 -9.84 7.28
C GLN A 74 1.18 -8.82 7.68
N LEU A 75 2.44 -9.09 7.30
CA LEU A 75 3.55 -8.19 7.58
C LEU A 75 3.67 -7.15 6.48
N ARG A 76 3.71 -5.87 6.87
CA ARG A 76 3.92 -4.75 5.95
C ARG A 76 5.29 -4.86 5.28
N THR A 77 5.31 -4.65 3.97
CA THR A 77 6.51 -4.82 3.15
C THR A 77 7.36 -3.56 3.01
N ALA A 78 6.87 -2.40 3.41
CA ALA A 78 7.59 -1.12 3.40
C ALA A 78 6.88 -0.16 4.37
N SER A 79 7.58 0.90 4.79
CA SER A 79 6.94 2.01 5.48
C SER A 79 6.36 2.99 4.46
N VAL A 80 5.27 3.65 4.79
CA VAL A 80 4.68 4.71 3.99
C VAL A 80 4.52 5.94 4.87
N ILE A 81 5.14 7.05 4.45
CA ILE A 81 5.26 8.27 5.25
C ILE A 81 4.68 9.44 4.45
N ALA A 82 3.91 10.30 5.11
CA ALA A 82 3.34 11.49 4.48
C ALA A 82 4.44 12.48 4.02
N GLU A 83 4.37 12.90 2.76
CA GLU A 83 5.18 13.99 2.22
C GLU A 83 4.32 15.26 2.13
N GLY A 84 4.30 16.02 3.23
CA GLY A 84 3.35 17.12 3.41
C GLY A 84 2.04 16.65 4.06
N VAL A 85 1.01 17.50 4.00
CA VAL A 85 -0.34 17.13 4.45
C VAL A 85 -0.96 16.18 3.43
N VAL A 86 -1.50 15.05 3.90
CA VAL A 86 -2.10 14.02 3.05
C VAL A 86 -3.51 13.72 3.51
N LYS A 87 -4.44 13.64 2.57
CA LYS A 87 -5.79 13.11 2.80
C LYS A 87 -5.83 11.65 2.36
N LEU A 88 -6.22 10.76 3.26
CA LEU A 88 -6.32 9.32 3.04
C LEU A 88 -7.79 8.89 3.08
N GLY A 89 -8.14 7.92 2.25
CA GLY A 89 -9.35 7.12 2.38
C GLY A 89 -8.99 5.73 2.90
N ILE A 90 -9.63 5.28 3.97
CA ILE A 90 -9.52 3.92 4.50
C ILE A 90 -10.56 3.08 3.77
N LEU A 91 -10.13 1.99 3.13
CA LEU A 91 -11.02 1.12 2.38
C LEU A 91 -11.68 0.06 3.27
N ASP A 92 -12.92 -0.29 2.93
CA ASP A 92 -13.69 -1.37 3.55
C ASP A 92 -13.01 -2.72 3.27
N LYS A 93 -12.20 -3.16 4.24
CA LYS A 93 -11.49 -4.43 4.13
C LYS A 93 -12.44 -5.61 3.97
N GLU A 94 -13.52 -5.67 4.74
CA GLU A 94 -14.43 -6.82 4.71
C GLU A 94 -15.13 -6.94 3.37
N ARG A 95 -15.56 -5.81 2.80
CA ARG A 95 -16.16 -5.78 1.46
C ARG A 95 -15.15 -6.19 0.39
N LEU A 96 -13.93 -5.66 0.44
CA LEU A 96 -12.86 -6.05 -0.49
C LEU A 96 -12.53 -7.54 -0.37
N GLU A 97 -12.49 -8.10 0.84
CA GLU A 97 -12.26 -9.54 1.03
C GLU A 97 -13.38 -10.40 0.45
N LYS A 98 -14.63 -10.02 0.67
CA LYS A 98 -15.80 -10.73 0.10
C LYS A 98 -15.71 -10.75 -1.43
N GLU A 99 -15.43 -9.62 -2.05
CA GLU A 99 -15.31 -9.52 -3.50
C GLU A 99 -14.11 -10.30 -4.03
N TYR A 100 -12.96 -10.22 -3.34
CA TYR A 100 -11.81 -11.04 -3.67
C TYR A 100 -12.14 -12.53 -3.60
N GLU A 101 -12.93 -12.97 -2.60
CA GLU A 101 -13.33 -14.37 -2.46
C GLU A 101 -14.25 -14.85 -3.58
N LEU A 102 -15.05 -13.97 -4.17
CA LEU A 102 -15.91 -14.28 -5.32
C LEU A 102 -15.13 -14.42 -6.65
N LEU A 103 -13.86 -14.03 -6.69
CA LEU A 103 -13.04 -14.19 -7.90
C LEU A 103 -12.74 -15.66 -8.20
N SER A 104 -12.62 -15.99 -9.48
CA SER A 104 -12.23 -17.33 -9.91
C SER A 104 -10.83 -17.70 -9.39
N PRO A 105 -10.54 -18.99 -9.15
CA PRO A 105 -9.21 -19.44 -8.72
C PRO A 105 -8.09 -18.99 -9.66
N GLN A 106 -8.35 -18.95 -10.97
CA GLN A 106 -7.39 -18.50 -11.99
C GLN A 106 -7.05 -17.02 -11.83
N LEU A 107 -8.06 -16.17 -11.60
CA LEU A 107 -7.84 -14.74 -11.40
C LEU A 107 -7.14 -14.46 -10.06
N LYS A 108 -7.52 -15.16 -8.98
CA LYS A 108 -6.80 -15.11 -7.69
C LYS A 108 -5.32 -15.46 -7.88
N SER A 109 -5.01 -16.51 -8.64
CA SER A 109 -3.64 -16.93 -8.94
C SER A 109 -2.85 -15.87 -9.74
N LEU A 110 -3.49 -15.23 -10.71
CA LEU A 110 -2.88 -14.16 -11.50
C LEU A 110 -2.58 -12.92 -10.64
N ILE A 111 -3.55 -12.48 -9.82
CA ILE A 111 -3.37 -11.36 -8.89
C ILE A 111 -2.24 -11.68 -7.92
N ARG A 112 -2.23 -12.88 -7.31
CA ARG A 112 -1.17 -13.31 -6.42
C ARG A 112 0.21 -13.25 -7.08
N THR A 113 0.32 -13.70 -8.33
CA THR A 113 1.57 -13.62 -9.10
C THR A 113 2.03 -12.18 -9.34
N LEU A 114 1.10 -11.27 -9.65
CA LEU A 114 1.40 -9.84 -9.79
C LEU A 114 1.89 -9.23 -8.48
N VAL A 115 1.21 -9.51 -7.37
CA VAL A 115 1.56 -8.98 -6.04
C VAL A 115 2.90 -9.52 -5.55
N LEU A 116 3.21 -10.80 -5.80
CA LEU A 116 4.51 -11.37 -5.48
C LEU A 116 5.64 -10.69 -6.27
N ARG A 117 5.42 -10.41 -7.56
CA ARG A 117 6.39 -9.67 -8.38
C ARG A 117 6.55 -8.24 -7.88
N LEU A 118 5.47 -7.55 -7.54
CA LEU A 118 5.52 -6.20 -6.97
C LEU A 118 6.33 -6.17 -5.67
N LYS A 119 6.11 -7.14 -4.77
CA LYS A 119 6.88 -7.30 -3.53
C LYS A 119 8.37 -7.48 -3.81
N GLU A 120 8.73 -8.32 -4.78
CA GLU A 120 10.13 -8.56 -5.14
C GLU A 120 10.77 -7.33 -5.83
N THR A 121 10.04 -6.64 -6.71
CA THR A 121 10.49 -5.38 -7.31
C THR A 121 10.74 -4.31 -6.26
N THR A 122 9.84 -4.18 -5.29
CA THR A 122 9.98 -3.26 -4.14
C THR A 122 11.26 -3.55 -3.34
N LYS A 123 11.56 -4.84 -3.12
CA LYS A 123 12.80 -5.27 -2.47
C LYS A 123 14.03 -4.91 -3.31
N LYS A 124 14.02 -5.20 -4.61
CA LYS A 124 15.15 -4.88 -5.50
C LYS A 124 15.39 -3.37 -5.61
N ALA A 125 14.34 -2.56 -5.70
CA ALA A 125 14.43 -1.10 -5.72
C ALA A 125 15.16 -0.56 -4.48
N SER A 126 14.95 -1.16 -3.31
CA SER A 126 15.66 -0.75 -2.08
C SER A 126 17.17 -1.03 -2.13
N LEU A 127 17.59 -2.09 -2.82
CA LEU A 127 19.01 -2.41 -2.98
C LEU A 127 19.69 -1.42 -3.94
N ILE A 128 18.97 -0.96 -4.96
CA ILE A 128 19.46 0.04 -5.92
C ILE A 128 19.52 1.42 -5.25
N ALA A 129 18.48 1.81 -4.54
CA ALA A 129 18.41 3.12 -3.86
C ALA A 129 19.39 3.24 -2.67
N GLY A 130 19.79 2.12 -2.07
CA GLY A 130 20.81 2.06 -1.02
C GLY A 130 22.22 1.68 -1.51
N GLY A 131 22.41 1.43 -2.80
CA GLY A 131 23.70 1.15 -3.42
C GLY A 131 24.57 2.39 -3.43
#